data_AF-A0A4R3K061-F1
#
_entry.id   AF-A0A4R3K061-F1
#
_cell.length_a   1.000
_cell.length_b   1.000
_cell.length_c   1.000
_cell.angle_alpha   90.00
_cell.angle_beta   90.00
_cell.angle_gamma   90.00
#
_symmetry.space_group_name_H-M   'P 1'
#
loop_
_entity.id
_entity.type
_entity.pdbx_description
1 polymer ?
#
loop_
_entity_poly.entity_id
_entity_poly.type
_entity_poly.pdbx_seq_one_letter_code
_entity_poly.pdbx_strand_id
1 'polypeptide(L)'
;MGVQAKNNKDGGNNTLDVYELKLKVYLLKDIANKDALNQISKFIDEALSENGHFLRLHQRNCYKNYTFCSFWPLEKDGVYKSDTIYTVVLRTIDTNLAIYFEKKLKDHFNDTIKGLNCETKIIPKHLIETIYSLTPVLLKDDRGYWKRYLSISEFEERVKVNLIKKYNVFSGEKVNEDFQLYSTIRFLNRCPIKVPYKDIHLLGDKLELQVAENPQAQELIYMSLGTGLLESNARGYGFVNYNWTRRG
;
A
#
# COMPACT_ATOMS: atom_id res chain seq x y z
N MET A 1 -14.74 -14.43 38.99
CA MET A 1 -14.28 -15.68 38.34
C MET A 1 -13.85 -15.34 36.93
N GLY A 2 -12.54 -15.19 36.71
CA GLY A 2 -11.96 -14.72 35.47
C GLY A 2 -11.92 -15.81 34.41
N VAL A 3 -12.45 -15.51 33.23
CA VAL A 3 -12.25 -16.35 32.04
C VAL A 3 -10.96 -15.88 31.39
N GLN A 4 -9.90 -16.67 31.57
CA GLN A 4 -8.65 -16.55 30.83
C GLN A 4 -8.93 -16.79 29.34
N ALA A 5 -8.77 -15.75 28.53
CA ALA A 5 -8.65 -15.92 27.09
C ALA A 5 -7.33 -16.67 26.81
N LYS A 6 -7.46 -17.92 26.37
CA LYS A 6 -6.34 -18.71 25.86
C LYS A 6 -5.76 -17.99 24.64
N ASN A 7 -4.54 -17.49 24.79
CA ASN A 7 -3.69 -17.09 23.68
C ASN A 7 -3.40 -18.33 22.83
N ASN A 8 -4.03 -18.45 21.67
CA ASN A 8 -3.54 -19.32 20.61
C ASN A 8 -2.23 -18.72 20.08
N LYS A 9 -1.11 -19.22 20.61
CA LYS A 9 0.18 -19.18 19.93
C LYS A 9 0.17 -20.31 18.91
N ASP A 10 -0.34 -20.05 17.71
CA ASP A 10 -0.03 -20.93 16.57
C ASP A 10 1.39 -20.59 16.13
N GLY A 11 2.32 -21.48 16.51
CA GLY A 11 3.71 -21.50 16.07
C GLY A 11 3.84 -21.97 14.62
N GLY A 12 3.20 -21.24 13.69
CA GLY A 12 3.55 -21.29 12.28
C GLY A 12 4.68 -20.29 12.04
N ASN A 13 5.80 -20.75 11.47
CA ASN A 13 6.80 -19.85 10.93
C ASN A 13 6.11 -19.00 9.85
N ASN A 14 5.70 -17.78 10.18
CA ASN A 14 4.81 -16.99 9.34
C ASN A 14 5.63 -16.39 8.20
N THR A 15 5.84 -17.17 7.14
CA THR A 15 6.57 -16.72 5.95
C THR A 15 5.89 -15.48 5.40
N LEU A 16 6.64 -14.39 5.24
CA LEU A 16 6.13 -13.17 4.63
C LEU A 16 5.78 -13.44 3.16
N ASP A 17 4.49 -13.43 2.83
CA ASP A 17 4.00 -13.49 1.45
C ASP A 17 3.29 -12.18 1.10
N VAL A 18 3.50 -11.69 -0.13
CA VAL A 18 2.75 -10.55 -0.66
C VAL A 18 1.72 -11.05 -1.66
N TYR A 19 0.45 -10.93 -1.29
CA TYR A 19 -0.68 -11.23 -2.16
C TYR A 19 -0.95 -10.02 -3.06
N GLU A 20 -0.97 -10.23 -4.37
CA GLU A 20 -1.43 -9.26 -5.37
C GLU A 20 -2.82 -9.67 -5.86
N LEU A 21 -3.77 -8.75 -5.72
CA LEU A 21 -5.14 -8.90 -6.17
C LEU A 21 -5.38 -7.96 -7.36
N LYS A 22 -5.78 -8.51 -8.49
CA LYS A 22 -6.20 -7.76 -9.68
C LYS A 22 -7.72 -7.68 -9.72
N LEU A 23 -8.25 -6.57 -9.24
CA LEU A 23 -9.69 -6.30 -9.21
C LEU A 23 -10.10 -5.59 -10.51
N LYS A 24 -10.95 -6.24 -11.31
CA LYS A 24 -11.66 -5.59 -12.41
C LYS A 24 -12.90 -4.90 -11.86
N VAL A 25 -13.06 -3.62 -12.22
CA VAL A 25 -14.19 -2.80 -11.81
C VAL A 25 -14.85 -2.12 -13.00
N TYR A 26 -16.15 -1.96 -12.95
CA TYR A 26 -16.95 -1.15 -13.86
C TYR A 26 -17.28 0.18 -13.20
N LEU A 27 -17.04 1.30 -13.88
CA LEU A 27 -17.40 2.62 -13.35
C LEU A 27 -18.83 2.98 -13.72
N LEU A 28 -19.60 3.39 -12.72
CA LEU A 28 -20.99 3.85 -12.87
C LEU A 28 -21.07 5.36 -13.13
N LYS A 29 -19.98 6.09 -12.89
CA LYS A 29 -19.86 7.54 -13.09
C LYS A 29 -18.44 7.88 -13.55
N ASP A 30 -18.29 9.01 -14.23
CA ASP A 30 -16.98 9.57 -14.52
C ASP A 30 -16.25 9.93 -13.21
N ILE A 31 -14.95 9.63 -13.16
CA ILE A 31 -14.10 9.90 -11.99
C ILE A 31 -12.85 10.64 -12.45
N ALA A 32 -12.69 11.89 -12.00
CA ALA A 32 -11.45 12.63 -12.24
C ALA A 32 -10.26 11.93 -11.56
N ASN A 33 -9.09 11.93 -12.19
CA ASN A 33 -7.90 11.25 -11.71
C ASN A 33 -7.53 11.63 -10.26
N LYS A 34 -7.66 12.93 -9.92
CA LYS A 34 -7.41 13.45 -8.57
C LYS A 34 -8.31 12.82 -7.48
N ASP A 35 -9.47 12.29 -7.87
CA ASP A 35 -10.48 11.71 -6.98
C ASP A 35 -10.46 10.18 -7.00
N ALA A 36 -9.73 9.57 -7.94
CA ALA A 36 -9.74 8.12 -8.18
C ALA A 36 -9.36 7.30 -6.94
N LEU A 37 -8.26 7.63 -6.25
CA LEU A 37 -7.85 6.92 -5.04
C LEU A 37 -8.88 7.04 -3.92
N ASN A 38 -9.56 8.19 -3.81
CA ASN A 38 -10.60 8.40 -2.80
C ASN A 38 -11.84 7.56 -3.11
N GLN A 39 -12.26 7.46 -4.37
CA GLN A 39 -13.38 6.60 -4.77
C GLN A 39 -13.08 5.11 -4.58
N ILE A 40 -11.87 4.66 -4.95
CA ILE A 40 -11.42 3.29 -4.69
C ILE A 40 -11.35 3.02 -3.18
N SER A 41 -10.85 3.97 -2.39
CA SER A 41 -10.79 3.84 -0.94
C SER A 41 -12.19 3.72 -0.32
N LYS A 42 -13.16 4.50 -0.80
CA LYS A 42 -14.56 4.43 -0.35
C LYS A 42 -15.15 3.04 -0.64
N PHE A 43 -14.96 2.54 -1.86
CA PHE A 43 -15.40 1.20 -2.27
C PHE A 43 -14.80 0.09 -1.39
N ILE A 44 -13.51 0.17 -1.06
CA ILE A 44 -12.86 -0.81 -0.18
C ILE A 44 -13.37 -0.68 1.27
N ASP A 45 -13.53 0.55 1.78
CA ASP A 45 -14.02 0.78 3.14
C ASP A 45 -15.45 0.26 3.34
N GLU A 46 -16.33 0.48 2.37
CA GLU A 46 -17.70 -0.03 2.38
C GLU A 46 -17.70 -1.56 2.41
N ALA A 47 -16.90 -2.22 1.56
CA ALA A 47 -16.73 -3.66 1.61
C ALA A 47 -16.24 -4.15 2.99
N LEU A 48 -15.19 -3.54 3.55
CA LEU A 48 -14.65 -3.89 4.88
C LEU A 48 -15.70 -3.73 6.00
N SER A 49 -16.59 -2.75 5.87
CA SER A 49 -17.61 -2.45 6.89
C SER A 49 -18.67 -3.55 7.05
N GLU A 50 -18.85 -4.39 6.03
CA GLU A 50 -19.79 -5.50 6.04
C GLU A 50 -19.33 -6.70 6.90
N ASN A 51 -18.08 -6.69 7.37
CA ASN A 51 -17.54 -7.72 8.24
C ASN A 51 -17.07 -7.13 9.57
N GLY A 52 -17.59 -7.60 10.70
CA GLY A 52 -17.26 -7.04 12.01
C GLY A 52 -15.78 -7.09 12.40
N HIS A 53 -15.02 -8.09 11.95
CA HIS A 53 -13.57 -8.14 12.17
C HIS A 53 -12.84 -7.06 11.36
N PHE A 54 -13.14 -6.94 10.08
CA PHE A 54 -12.51 -5.97 9.19
C PHE A 54 -12.98 -4.54 9.41
N LEU A 55 -14.21 -4.33 9.88
CA LEU A 55 -14.69 -3.03 10.36
C LEU A 55 -13.85 -2.54 11.55
N ARG A 56 -13.57 -3.41 12.53
CA ARG A 56 -12.67 -3.07 13.64
C ARG A 56 -11.26 -2.77 13.15
N LEU A 57 -10.75 -3.56 12.19
CA LEU A 57 -9.48 -3.28 11.55
C LEU A 57 -9.49 -1.89 10.91
N HIS A 58 -10.52 -1.52 10.14
CA HIS A 58 -10.67 -0.21 9.50
C HIS A 58 -10.69 0.95 10.52
N GLN A 59 -11.41 0.80 11.63
CA GLN A 59 -11.54 1.84 12.67
C GLN A 59 -10.28 2.04 13.53
N ARG A 60 -9.49 0.99 13.77
CA ARG A 60 -8.32 1.06 14.67
C ARG A 60 -7.17 1.88 14.08
N ASN A 61 -6.51 2.74 14.85
CA ASN A 61 -5.28 3.39 14.38
C ASN A 61 -4.09 2.43 14.40
N CYS A 62 -3.89 1.66 13.34
CA CYS A 62 -2.78 0.72 13.18
C CYS A 62 -2.37 0.60 11.70
N TYR A 63 -1.22 -0.05 11.45
CA TYR A 63 -0.91 -0.52 10.11
C TYR A 63 -1.98 -1.51 9.66
N LYS A 64 -2.56 -1.26 8.48
CA LYS A 64 -3.62 -2.10 7.90
C LYS A 64 -3.07 -3.24 7.07
N ASN A 65 -1.77 -3.21 6.79
CA ASN A 65 -1.03 -4.23 6.05
C ASN A 65 -1.52 -4.48 4.61
N TYR A 66 -2.17 -3.48 4.00
CA TYR A 66 -2.52 -3.47 2.58
C TYR A 66 -2.30 -2.10 1.94
N THR A 67 -2.19 -2.09 0.61
CA THR A 67 -2.13 -0.91 -0.24
C THR A 67 -2.81 -1.18 -1.59
N PHE A 68 -3.07 -0.14 -2.39
CA PHE A 68 -3.62 -0.27 -3.74
C PHE A 68 -3.18 0.88 -4.63
N CYS A 69 -3.27 0.71 -5.95
CA CYS A 69 -3.00 1.76 -6.93
C CYS A 69 -4.29 2.33 -7.53
N SER A 70 -4.16 3.37 -8.37
CA SER A 70 -5.29 3.95 -9.10
C SER A 70 -5.76 3.03 -10.24
N PHE A 71 -6.80 3.45 -10.95
CA PHE A 71 -7.35 2.73 -12.10
C PHE A 71 -6.32 2.64 -13.25
N TRP A 72 -6.30 1.48 -13.89
CA TRP A 72 -5.52 1.18 -15.09
C TRP A 72 -6.42 0.67 -16.23
N PRO A 73 -6.23 1.09 -17.50
CA PRO A 73 -5.21 2.04 -17.99
C PRO A 73 -5.46 3.49 -17.56
N LEU A 74 -4.41 4.31 -17.60
CA LEU A 74 -4.49 5.75 -17.32
C LEU A 74 -5.15 6.48 -18.50
N GLU A 75 -6.19 7.27 -18.22
CA GLU A 75 -6.84 8.11 -19.22
C GLU A 75 -6.03 9.37 -19.53
N LYS A 76 -5.95 9.71 -20.83
CA LYS A 76 -5.15 10.84 -21.33
C LYS A 76 -5.74 12.20 -20.96
N ASP A 77 -7.06 12.29 -20.86
CA ASP A 77 -7.78 13.50 -20.48
C ASP A 77 -7.89 13.67 -18.96
N GLY A 78 -7.35 12.71 -18.19
CA GLY A 78 -7.36 12.74 -16.73
C GLY A 78 -8.73 12.42 -16.12
N VAL A 79 -9.67 11.86 -16.88
CA VAL A 79 -11.00 11.46 -16.38
C VAL A 79 -11.29 10.02 -16.77
N TYR A 80 -11.35 9.15 -15.77
CA TYR A 80 -11.83 7.77 -15.93
C TYR A 80 -13.32 7.77 -16.26
N LYS A 81 -13.72 6.99 -17.26
CA LYS A 81 -15.04 7.07 -17.89
C LYS A 81 -16.05 6.13 -17.26
N SER A 82 -17.29 6.61 -17.11
CA SER A 82 -18.42 5.73 -16.86
C SER A 82 -18.53 4.68 -17.96
N ASP A 83 -19.22 3.60 -17.63
CA ASP A 83 -19.50 2.50 -18.54
C ASP A 83 -18.27 1.79 -19.12
N THR A 84 -17.15 1.93 -18.42
CA THR A 84 -15.84 1.40 -18.81
C THR A 84 -15.28 0.51 -17.70
N ILE A 85 -14.57 -0.54 -18.11
CA ILE A 85 -13.91 -1.47 -17.20
C ILE A 85 -12.46 -1.05 -16.98
N TYR A 86 -12.07 -0.88 -15.72
CA TYR A 86 -10.69 -0.63 -15.31
C TYR A 86 -10.20 -1.74 -14.39
N THR A 87 -8.88 -1.79 -14.21
CA THR A 87 -8.23 -2.66 -13.22
C THR A 87 -7.68 -1.83 -12.08
N VAL A 88 -7.92 -2.26 -10.84
CA VAL A 88 -7.29 -1.78 -9.62
C VAL A 88 -6.42 -2.91 -9.10
N VAL A 89 -5.14 -2.63 -8.81
CA VAL A 89 -4.25 -3.61 -8.17
C VAL A 89 -4.20 -3.29 -6.68
N LEU A 90 -4.62 -4.25 -5.87
CA LEU A 90 -4.47 -4.22 -4.41
C LEU A 90 -3.38 -5.21 -4.02
N ARG A 91 -2.66 -4.91 -2.94
CA ARG A 91 -1.70 -5.84 -2.36
C ARG A 91 -1.83 -5.86 -0.84
N THR A 92 -1.55 -7.01 -0.25
CA THR A 92 -1.60 -7.21 1.20
C THR A 92 -0.60 -8.28 1.61
N ILE A 93 -0.10 -8.18 2.85
CA ILE A 93 0.68 -9.25 3.49
C ILE A 93 -0.16 -10.10 4.46
N ASP A 94 -1.44 -9.75 4.64
CA ASP A 94 -2.39 -10.47 5.48
C ASP A 94 -3.22 -11.44 4.62
N THR A 95 -3.03 -12.74 4.86
CA THR A 95 -3.73 -13.82 4.14
C THR A 95 -5.24 -13.79 4.34
N ASN A 96 -5.72 -13.48 5.55
CA ASN A 96 -7.16 -13.40 5.82
C ASN A 96 -7.78 -12.23 5.06
N LEU A 97 -7.07 -11.11 5.00
CA LEU A 97 -7.48 -9.95 4.24
C LEU A 97 -7.46 -10.21 2.73
N ALA A 98 -6.47 -10.95 2.22
CA ALA A 98 -6.40 -11.36 0.81
C ALA A 98 -7.62 -12.21 0.42
N ILE A 99 -7.90 -13.27 1.19
CA ILE A 99 -9.06 -14.16 0.97
C ILE A 99 -10.37 -13.38 1.05
N TYR A 100 -10.48 -12.45 2.00
CA TYR A 100 -11.66 -11.61 2.15
C TYR A 100 -11.86 -10.69 0.95
N PHE A 101 -10.82 -9.97 0.54
CA PHE A 101 -10.90 -9.06 -0.61
C PHE A 101 -11.23 -9.79 -1.90
N GLU A 102 -10.59 -10.92 -2.17
CA GLU A 102 -10.86 -11.73 -3.36
C GLU A 102 -12.34 -12.12 -3.46
N LYS A 103 -12.92 -12.59 -2.35
CA LYS A 103 -14.32 -13.00 -2.30
C LYS A 103 -15.27 -11.81 -2.35
N LYS A 104 -14.96 -10.74 -1.61
CA LYS A 104 -15.91 -9.67 -1.35
C LYS A 104 -15.92 -8.59 -2.42
N LEU A 105 -14.75 -8.15 -2.89
CA LEU A 105 -14.65 -6.99 -3.77
C LEU A 105 -15.22 -7.24 -5.16
N LYS A 106 -15.18 -8.48 -5.66
CA LYS A 106 -15.74 -8.83 -6.98
C LYS A 106 -17.27 -8.70 -7.07
N ASP A 107 -17.97 -8.84 -5.94
CA ASP A 107 -19.43 -8.80 -5.87
C ASP A 107 -19.94 -7.51 -5.19
N HIS A 108 -19.04 -6.68 -4.67
CA HIS A 108 -19.37 -5.41 -4.02
C HIS A 108 -19.62 -4.31 -5.06
N PHE A 109 -20.52 -3.39 -4.74
CA PHE A 109 -20.82 -2.22 -5.56
C PHE A 109 -21.25 -1.06 -4.66
N ASN A 110 -21.04 0.15 -5.14
CA ASN A 110 -21.57 1.36 -4.55
C ASN A 110 -22.10 2.30 -5.63
N ASP A 111 -22.27 3.59 -5.31
CA ASP A 111 -22.84 4.57 -6.22
C ASP A 111 -21.90 5.02 -7.36
N THR A 112 -20.66 4.54 -7.40
CA THR A 112 -19.62 4.95 -8.36
C THR A 112 -18.90 3.77 -9.01
N ILE A 113 -18.72 2.66 -8.31
CA ILE A 113 -17.88 1.53 -8.73
C ILE A 113 -18.66 0.23 -8.49
N LYS A 114 -18.60 -0.68 -9.45
CA LYS A 114 -19.07 -2.06 -9.32
C LYS A 114 -17.91 -3.03 -9.55
N GLY A 115 -17.65 -3.92 -8.60
CA GLY A 115 -16.72 -5.03 -8.77
C GLY A 115 -17.22 -6.03 -9.81
N LEU A 116 -16.29 -6.68 -10.52
CA LEU A 116 -16.61 -7.68 -11.53
C LEU A 116 -15.89 -9.01 -11.31
N ASN A 117 -14.56 -8.94 -11.16
CA ASN A 117 -13.72 -10.12 -10.96
C ASN A 117 -12.51 -9.72 -10.12
N CYS A 118 -11.99 -10.66 -9.33
CA CYS A 118 -10.78 -10.46 -8.55
C CYS A 118 -9.92 -11.72 -8.64
N GLU A 119 -8.72 -11.57 -9.20
CA GLU A 119 -7.73 -12.65 -9.30
C GLU A 119 -6.61 -12.42 -8.29
N THR A 120 -6.26 -13.44 -7.50
CA THR A 120 -5.19 -13.35 -6.50
C THR A 120 -4.00 -14.21 -6.89
N LYS A 121 -2.79 -13.70 -6.65
CA LYS A 121 -1.54 -14.46 -6.74
C LYS A 121 -0.56 -14.00 -5.66
N ILE A 122 0.45 -14.81 -5.38
CA ILE A 122 1.59 -14.41 -4.56
C ILE A 122 2.67 -13.81 -5.48
N ILE A 123 3.24 -12.68 -5.09
CA ILE A 123 4.40 -12.11 -5.78
C ILE A 123 5.62 -12.99 -5.45
N PRO A 124 6.33 -13.56 -6.44
CA PRO A 124 7.48 -14.42 -6.14
C PRO A 124 8.59 -13.63 -5.45
N LYS A 125 9.33 -14.28 -4.53
CA LYS A 125 10.52 -13.68 -3.91
C LYS A 125 11.74 -13.88 -4.81
N HIS A 126 12.19 -12.79 -5.44
CA HIS A 126 13.47 -12.70 -6.14
C HIS A 126 14.21 -11.45 -5.66
N LEU A 127 15.48 -11.32 -6.04
CA LEU A 127 16.28 -10.14 -5.72
C LEU A 127 15.67 -8.92 -6.42
N ILE A 128 15.13 -7.98 -5.63
CA ILE A 128 14.59 -6.71 -6.11
C ILE A 128 15.77 -5.79 -6.35
N GLU A 129 15.92 -5.33 -7.59
CA GLU A 129 16.95 -4.35 -7.96
C GLU A 129 16.46 -2.94 -7.63
N THR A 130 15.23 -2.63 -8.03
CA THR A 130 14.66 -1.29 -7.92
C THR A 130 13.19 -1.36 -7.57
N ILE A 131 12.72 -0.45 -6.70
CA ILE A 131 11.30 -0.14 -6.55
C ILE A 131 11.03 1.32 -6.91
N TYR A 132 9.85 1.61 -7.43
CA TYR A 132 9.42 2.97 -7.74
C TYR A 132 7.94 3.17 -7.44
N SER A 133 7.60 4.31 -6.84
CA SER A 133 6.22 4.59 -6.40
C SER A 133 5.33 4.99 -7.60
N LEU A 134 4.21 4.28 -7.76
CA LEU A 134 3.18 4.65 -8.74
C LEU A 134 2.27 5.76 -8.21
N THR A 135 1.99 5.73 -6.90
CA THR A 135 1.23 6.74 -6.17
C THR A 135 2.16 7.50 -5.23
N PRO A 136 1.93 8.80 -4.94
CA PRO A 136 2.80 9.59 -4.07
C PRO A 136 3.00 8.92 -2.71
N VAL A 137 4.24 8.92 -2.20
CA VAL A 137 4.53 8.62 -0.79
C VAL A 137 4.17 9.84 0.05
N LEU A 138 3.57 9.60 1.21
CA LEU A 138 3.18 10.66 2.13
C LEU A 138 3.97 10.50 3.42
N LEU A 139 4.71 11.55 3.79
CA LEU A 139 5.24 11.73 5.13
C LEU A 139 4.24 12.59 5.91
N LYS A 140 3.57 12.01 6.90
CA LYS A 140 2.58 12.72 7.72
C LYS A 140 3.13 13.07 9.10
N ASP A 141 3.24 14.36 9.37
CA ASP A 141 3.33 14.91 10.71
C ASP A 141 2.53 16.23 10.82
N ASP A 142 2.63 16.90 11.96
CA ASP A 142 1.97 18.16 12.30
C ASP A 142 2.65 19.40 11.70
N ARG A 143 3.82 19.26 11.06
CA ARG A 143 4.61 20.36 10.46
C ARG A 143 4.38 20.49 8.95
N GLY A 144 3.64 19.57 8.35
CA GLY A 144 3.20 19.64 6.95
C GLY A 144 4.23 19.03 5.99
N TYR A 145 4.53 19.73 4.89
CA TYR A 145 5.39 19.16 3.85
C TYR A 145 6.86 19.10 4.27
N TRP A 146 7.41 17.89 4.29
CA TRP A 146 8.71 17.56 4.86
C TRP A 146 9.88 18.41 4.36
N LYS A 147 9.94 18.78 3.06
CA LYS A 147 11.05 19.60 2.52
C LYS A 147 11.17 20.98 3.15
N ARG A 148 10.17 21.42 3.91
CA ARG A 148 10.20 22.70 4.62
C ARG A 148 11.03 22.64 5.91
N TYR A 149 11.27 21.46 6.47
CA TYR A 149 11.88 21.34 7.80
C TYR A 149 12.74 20.08 8.02
N LEU A 150 12.76 19.11 7.09
CA LEU A 150 13.69 17.97 7.11
C LEU A 150 14.73 18.11 6.00
N SER A 151 15.94 17.70 6.32
CA SER A 151 16.95 17.34 5.34
C SER A 151 16.57 16.07 4.56
N ILE A 152 17.26 15.81 3.46
CA ILE A 152 17.08 14.57 2.69
C ILE A 152 17.42 13.36 3.57
N SER A 153 18.54 13.39 4.32
CA SER A 153 18.95 12.28 5.19
C SER A 153 17.90 11.97 6.28
N GLU A 154 17.25 12.98 6.85
CA GLU A 154 16.16 12.74 7.80
C GLU A 154 14.93 12.13 7.15
N PHE A 155 14.58 12.53 5.92
CA PHE A 155 13.51 11.90 5.15
C PHE A 155 13.84 10.43 4.83
N GLU A 156 15.07 10.17 4.41
CA GLU A 156 15.59 8.83 4.14
C GLU A 156 15.46 7.92 5.35
N GLU A 157 15.83 8.41 6.54
CA GLU A 157 15.69 7.70 7.79
C GLU A 157 14.21 7.42 8.12
N ARG A 158 13.31 8.36 7.82
CA ARG A 158 11.87 8.16 8.00
C ARG A 158 11.32 7.03 7.12
N VAL A 159 11.81 6.88 5.89
CA VAL A 159 11.46 5.74 5.02
C VAL A 159 11.89 4.42 5.67
N LYS A 160 13.14 4.35 6.13
CA LYS A 160 13.70 3.14 6.77
C LYS A 160 12.96 2.77 8.05
N VAL A 161 12.80 3.72 8.98
CA VAL A 161 12.09 3.52 10.26
C VAL A 161 10.64 3.12 10.05
N ASN A 162 9.95 3.69 9.05
CA ASN A 162 8.56 3.30 8.76
C ASN A 162 8.45 1.81 8.36
N LEU A 163 9.36 1.34 7.50
CA LEU A 163 9.39 -0.07 7.10
C LEU A 163 9.78 -0.98 8.26
N ILE A 164 10.79 -0.63 9.06
CA ILE A 164 11.17 -1.40 10.24
C ILE A 164 9.98 -1.53 11.21
N LYS A 165 9.25 -0.44 11.46
CA LYS A 165 8.06 -0.47 12.32
C LYS A 165 6.95 -1.37 11.79
N LYS A 166 6.66 -1.32 10.49
CA LYS A 166 5.71 -2.23 9.84
C LYS A 166 6.14 -3.69 9.99
N TYR A 167 7.42 -3.96 9.78
CA TYR A 167 7.97 -5.30 9.87
C TYR A 167 7.93 -5.83 11.31
N ASN A 168 8.34 -5.04 12.29
CA ASN A 168 8.26 -5.43 13.71
C ASN A 168 6.83 -5.76 14.13
N VAL A 169 5.83 -5.04 13.60
CA VAL A 169 4.40 -5.33 13.84
C VAL A 169 3.97 -6.63 13.15
N PHE A 170 4.51 -6.93 11.97
CA PHE A 170 4.23 -8.16 11.23
C PHE A 170 4.89 -9.39 11.86
N SER A 171 6.20 -9.33 12.14
CA SER A 171 7.00 -10.45 12.66
C SER A 171 6.82 -10.67 14.16
N GLY A 172 6.42 -9.64 14.91
CA GLY A 172 6.43 -9.66 16.37
C GLY A 172 7.83 -9.55 16.97
N GLU A 173 8.85 -9.29 16.16
CA GLU A 173 10.25 -9.21 16.56
C GLU A 173 10.82 -7.80 16.35
N LYS A 174 11.86 -7.44 17.11
CA LYS A 174 12.61 -6.20 16.88
C LYS A 174 13.81 -6.50 15.99
N VAL A 175 13.80 -5.97 14.78
CA VAL A 175 14.90 -6.17 13.84
C VAL A 175 16.13 -5.32 14.22
N ASN A 176 17.33 -5.81 13.90
CA ASN A 176 18.56 -5.02 13.96
C ASN A 176 18.49 -3.85 12.97
N GLU A 177 18.65 -2.61 13.43
CA GLU A 177 18.52 -1.43 12.59
C GLU A 177 19.82 -1.07 11.84
N ASP A 178 20.94 -1.76 12.13
CA ASP A 178 22.25 -1.58 11.50
C ASP A 178 22.38 -2.34 10.16
N PHE A 179 21.80 -1.75 9.11
CA PHE A 179 21.87 -2.24 7.75
C PHE A 179 21.56 -1.11 6.76
N GLN A 180 22.02 -1.26 5.54
CA GLN A 180 21.68 -0.35 4.44
C GLN A 180 20.38 -0.80 3.77
N LEU A 181 19.38 0.07 3.64
CA LEU A 181 18.11 -0.27 2.97
C LEU A 181 18.20 -0.18 1.44
N TYR A 182 18.90 0.83 0.93
CA TYR A 182 19.08 1.10 -0.50
C TYR A 182 20.44 1.76 -0.74
N SER A 183 20.95 1.64 -1.97
CA SER A 183 22.16 2.34 -2.41
C SER A 183 21.86 3.76 -2.89
N THR A 184 20.70 3.98 -3.52
CA THR A 184 20.29 5.27 -4.08
C THR A 184 18.80 5.52 -3.88
N ILE A 185 18.45 6.78 -3.59
CA ILE A 185 17.07 7.31 -3.64
C ILE A 185 16.97 8.43 -4.67
N ARG A 186 15.90 8.45 -5.46
CA ARG A 186 15.61 9.49 -6.45
C ARG A 186 14.17 9.97 -6.30
N PHE A 187 14.00 11.30 -6.31
CA PHE A 187 12.69 11.94 -6.41
C PHE A 187 12.29 12.07 -7.88
N LEU A 188 11.16 11.49 -8.26
CA LEU A 188 10.69 11.40 -9.64
C LEU A 188 9.84 12.60 -10.08
N ASN A 189 9.36 13.40 -9.13
CA ASN A 189 8.56 14.60 -9.37
C ASN A 189 9.37 15.88 -9.13
N ARG A 190 9.16 16.90 -9.97
CA ARG A 190 9.81 18.22 -9.83
C ARG A 190 9.17 19.07 -8.72
N CYS A 191 7.82 19.07 -8.67
CA CYS A 191 7.03 19.76 -7.66
C CYS A 191 6.27 18.74 -6.80
N PRO A 192 5.97 19.03 -5.52
CA PRO A 192 5.19 18.13 -4.69
C PRO A 192 3.82 17.85 -5.32
N ILE A 193 3.38 16.61 -5.21
CA ILE A 193 2.09 16.17 -5.73
C ILE A 193 1.03 16.50 -4.69
N LYS A 194 0.06 17.32 -5.10
CA LYS A 194 -1.09 17.71 -4.27
C LYS A 194 -2.10 16.58 -4.22
N VAL A 195 -2.42 16.16 -3.01
CA VAL A 195 -3.28 15.01 -2.73
C VAL A 195 -4.48 15.46 -1.91
N PRO A 196 -5.73 15.33 -2.42
CA PRO A 196 -6.92 15.62 -1.63
C PRO A 196 -7.08 14.63 -0.49
N TYR A 197 -7.23 15.12 0.74
CA TYR A 197 -7.46 14.29 1.93
C TYR A 197 -8.44 14.97 2.86
N LYS A 198 -9.69 14.48 2.90
CA LYS A 198 -10.80 15.17 3.57
C LYS A 198 -10.87 16.63 3.07
N ASP A 199 -10.95 17.60 3.97
CA ASP A 199 -11.03 19.03 3.64
C ASP A 199 -9.65 19.71 3.46
N ILE A 200 -8.57 18.94 3.56
CA ILE A 200 -7.20 19.44 3.42
C ILE A 200 -6.50 18.83 2.21
N HIS A 201 -5.31 19.36 1.91
CA HIS A 201 -4.42 18.78 0.92
C HIS A 201 -3.12 18.35 1.59
N LEU A 202 -2.74 17.10 1.33
CA LEU A 202 -1.42 16.60 1.67
C LEU A 202 -0.49 16.78 0.46
N LEU A 203 0.81 16.86 0.73
CA LEU A 203 1.84 16.97 -0.28
C LEU A 203 2.72 15.73 -0.20
N GLY A 204 2.88 15.05 -1.34
CA GLY A 204 3.68 13.85 -1.45
C GLY A 204 4.70 13.94 -2.57
N ASP A 205 5.59 12.96 -2.60
CA ASP A 205 6.61 12.82 -3.64
C ASP A 205 6.52 11.42 -4.26
N LYS A 206 7.03 11.26 -5.47
CA LYS A 206 7.29 9.96 -6.07
C LYS A 206 8.75 9.61 -5.91
N LEU A 207 9.03 8.39 -5.49
CA LEU A 207 10.37 7.88 -5.24
C LEU A 207 10.72 6.75 -6.18
N GLU A 208 12.01 6.61 -6.44
CA GLU A 208 12.66 5.40 -6.94
C GLU A 208 13.82 5.06 -6.00
N LEU A 209 13.91 3.80 -5.59
CA LEU A 209 14.96 3.29 -4.70
C LEU A 209 15.70 2.15 -5.41
N GLN A 210 17.03 2.23 -5.46
CA GLN A 210 17.88 1.10 -5.84
C GLN A 210 18.20 0.30 -4.58
N VAL A 211 17.67 -0.91 -4.49
CA VAL A 211 17.58 -1.67 -3.24
C VAL A 211 18.92 -2.33 -2.92
N ALA A 212 19.30 -2.34 -1.64
CA ALA A 212 20.51 -3.05 -1.21
C ALA A 212 20.29 -4.57 -1.24
N GLU A 213 21.33 -5.32 -1.58
CA GLU A 213 21.23 -6.78 -1.75
C GLU A 213 21.23 -7.57 -0.43
N ASN A 214 21.48 -6.90 0.70
CA ASN A 214 21.47 -7.60 1.99
C ASN A 214 20.06 -8.16 2.29
N PRO A 215 19.98 -9.32 2.98
CA PRO A 215 18.70 -10.02 3.18
C PRO A 215 17.62 -9.16 3.84
N GLN A 216 18.02 -8.32 4.78
CA GLN A 216 17.09 -7.50 5.55
C GLN A 216 16.46 -6.39 4.71
N ALA A 217 17.26 -5.73 3.86
CA ALA A 217 16.74 -4.76 2.90
C ALA A 217 15.75 -5.42 1.93
N GLN A 218 16.11 -6.58 1.38
CA GLN A 218 15.25 -7.33 0.45
C GLN A 218 13.92 -7.74 1.10
N GLU A 219 13.94 -8.21 2.35
CA GLU A 219 12.74 -8.60 3.08
C GLU A 219 11.82 -7.39 3.36
N LEU A 220 12.39 -6.27 3.83
CA LEU A 220 11.63 -5.03 4.11
C LEU A 220 11.04 -4.41 2.85
N ILE A 221 11.80 -4.42 1.75
CA ILE A 221 11.34 -3.90 0.46
C ILE A 221 10.28 -4.82 -0.14
N TYR A 222 10.44 -6.13 -0.05
CA TYR A 222 9.41 -7.08 -0.45
C TYR A 222 8.11 -6.84 0.34
N MET A 223 8.19 -6.68 1.67
CA MET A 223 7.03 -6.30 2.50
C MET A 223 6.38 -4.98 2.04
N SER A 224 7.20 -4.00 1.62
CA SER A 224 6.69 -2.71 1.13
C SER A 224 5.85 -2.85 -0.15
N LEU A 225 6.01 -3.93 -0.93
CA LEU A 225 5.15 -4.21 -2.07
C LEU A 225 3.69 -4.43 -1.63
N GLY A 226 3.49 -5.10 -0.49
CA GLY A 226 2.16 -5.36 0.09
C GLY A 226 1.65 -4.29 1.04
N THR A 227 2.54 -3.47 1.61
CA THR A 227 2.17 -2.49 2.66
C THR A 227 2.37 -1.04 2.27
N GLY A 228 3.00 -0.77 1.12
CA GLY A 228 3.38 0.56 0.63
C GLY A 228 4.50 1.23 1.44
N LEU A 229 5.10 2.27 0.87
CA LEU A 229 6.08 3.14 1.53
C LEU A 229 5.40 4.22 2.38
N LEU A 230 6.04 4.60 3.50
CA LEU A 230 5.59 5.66 4.42
C LEU A 230 4.15 5.49 4.92
N GLU A 231 3.32 6.53 4.90
CA GLU A 231 2.02 6.54 5.56
C GLU A 231 0.81 6.55 4.59
N SER A 232 -0.38 6.30 5.16
CA SER A 232 -1.65 6.32 4.44
C SER A 232 -1.79 5.30 3.30
N ASN A 233 -1.14 4.15 3.43
CA ASN A 233 -1.13 3.09 2.42
C ASN A 233 -2.51 2.45 2.17
N ALA A 234 -3.32 2.31 3.23
CA ALA A 234 -4.72 1.88 3.12
C ALA A 234 -5.64 2.91 2.41
N ARG A 235 -5.10 4.06 2.00
CA ARG A 235 -5.76 5.06 1.14
C ARG A 235 -5.15 5.11 -0.27
N GLY A 236 -4.30 4.14 -0.60
CA GLY A 236 -3.67 4.00 -1.90
C GLY A 236 -2.41 4.85 -2.09
N TYR A 237 -1.82 5.39 -1.01
CA TYR A 237 -0.57 6.15 -1.11
C TYR A 237 0.65 5.26 -0.87
N GLY A 238 1.78 5.63 -1.48
CA GLY A 238 3.02 4.88 -1.40
C GLY A 238 2.98 3.47 -2.01
N PHE A 239 2.00 3.16 -2.87
CA PHE A 239 2.04 1.96 -3.70
C PHE A 239 3.26 2.00 -4.63
N VAL A 240 4.04 0.92 -4.64
CA VAL A 240 5.25 0.78 -5.43
C VAL A 240 5.15 -0.35 -6.44
N ASN A 241 5.82 -0.19 -7.57
CA ASN A 241 6.13 -1.30 -8.47
C ASN A 241 7.63 -1.61 -8.38
N TYR A 242 8.05 -2.73 -8.97
CA TYR A 242 9.39 -3.28 -8.78
C TYR A 242 9.98 -3.83 -10.07
N ASN A 243 11.31 -3.87 -10.13
CA ASN A 243 12.08 -4.60 -11.12
C ASN A 243 12.94 -5.64 -10.42
N TRP A 244 12.94 -6.87 -10.93
CA TRP A 244 13.87 -7.89 -10.49
C TRP A 244 15.24 -7.64 -11.08
N THR A 245 16.27 -8.04 -10.35
CA THR A 245 17.62 -8.14 -10.89
C THR A 245 17.59 -9.05 -12.10
N ARG A 246 18.05 -8.56 -13.26
CA ARG A 246 18.17 -9.39 -14.45
C ARG A 246 19.19 -10.50 -14.16
N ARG A 247 18.76 -11.76 -14.24
CA ARG A 247 19.72 -12.86 -14.33
C ARG A 247 20.37 -12.78 -15.71
N GLY A 248 21.68 -12.52 -15.73
CA GLY A 248 22.50 -12.63 -16.94
C GLY A 248 22.57 -14.06 -17.44
#